data_AF-A0A2D5VQ94-F1
#
_entry.id   AF-A0A2D5VQ94-F1
#
_cell.length_a   1.000
_cell.length_b   1.000
_cell.length_c   1.000
_cell.angle_alpha   90.00
_cell.angle_beta   90.00
_cell.angle_gamma   90.00
#
_symmetry.space_group_name_H-M   'P 1'
#
loop_
_entity.id
_entity.type
_entity.pdbx_description
1 polymer ?
#
loop_
_entity_poly.entity_id
_entity_poly.type
_entity_poly.pdbx_seq_one_letter_code
_entity_poly.pdbx_strand_id
1 'polypeptide(L)'
;PASADIAWSNGVWVANGNLAIRHLGVPTVTVPMGVMADIGMPVGLTFAGRAYDDSALLQLAAAYESTGSKRLVPPRTPALG
;
A
#
# COMPACT_ATOMS: atom_id res chain seq x y z
N PRO A 1 -21.24 -15.94 5.88
CA PRO A 1 -20.57 -15.92 7.21
C PRO A 1 -19.04 -15.91 7.10
N ALA A 2 -18.42 -16.97 6.56
CA ALA A 2 -16.95 -17.09 6.52
C ALA A 2 -16.23 -15.94 5.78
N SER A 3 -16.77 -15.43 4.67
CA SER A 3 -16.19 -14.29 3.96
C SER A 3 -16.26 -12.99 4.77
N ALA A 4 -17.32 -12.82 5.58
CA ALA A 4 -17.42 -11.69 6.50
C ALA A 4 -16.38 -11.82 7.62
N ASP A 5 -16.21 -13.02 8.19
CA ASP A 5 -15.20 -13.26 9.23
C ASP A 5 -13.78 -12.94 8.74
N ILE A 6 -13.45 -13.31 7.49
CA ILE A 6 -12.17 -12.97 6.86
C ILE A 6 -12.06 -11.45 6.66
N ALA A 7 -13.10 -10.81 6.12
CA ALA A 7 -13.10 -9.37 5.86
C ALA A 7 -12.92 -8.54 7.15
N TRP A 8 -13.43 -9.03 8.29
CA TRP A 8 -13.32 -8.37 9.58
C TRP A 8 -12.07 -8.76 10.39
N SER A 9 -11.21 -9.62 9.85
CA SER A 9 -9.97 -10.00 10.52
C SER A 9 -8.95 -8.85 10.57
N ASN A 10 -8.14 -8.82 11.63
CA ASN A 10 -7.11 -7.79 11.83
C ASN A 10 -6.08 -7.80 10.68
N GLY A 11 -5.74 -6.62 10.15
CA GLY A 11 -4.89 -6.47 8.97
C GLY A 11 -5.62 -6.59 7.62
N VAL A 12 -6.91 -6.95 7.63
CA VAL A 12 -7.80 -6.94 6.44
C VAL A 12 -8.81 -5.81 6.53
N TRP A 13 -9.56 -5.73 7.63
CA TRP A 13 -10.61 -4.72 7.82
C TRP A 13 -10.07 -3.28 7.87
N VAL A 14 -8.82 -3.14 8.33
CA VAL A 14 -8.03 -1.91 8.37
C VAL A 14 -6.61 -2.28 7.97
N ALA A 15 -5.91 -1.35 7.31
CA ALA A 15 -4.50 -1.51 6.97
C ALA A 15 -3.62 -1.80 8.20
N ASN A 16 -2.49 -2.46 7.97
CA ASN A 16 -1.52 -2.78 9.01
C ASN A 16 -1.12 -1.53 9.82
N GLY A 17 -1.21 -1.64 11.16
CA GLY A 17 -0.93 -0.54 12.09
C GLY A 17 -2.17 0.01 12.80
N ASN A 18 -3.38 -0.34 12.35
CA ASN A 18 -4.65 0.08 12.96
C ASN A 18 -4.67 1.61 13.19
N LEU A 19 -5.14 2.06 14.36
CA LEU A 19 -5.29 3.49 14.65
C LEU A 19 -3.96 4.16 15.05
N ALA A 20 -2.97 3.38 15.52
CA ALA A 20 -1.76 3.92 16.16
C ALA A 20 -0.96 4.84 15.24
N ILE A 21 -0.82 4.48 13.96
CA ILE A 21 -0.05 5.24 12.98
C ILE A 21 -0.57 6.68 12.83
N ARG A 22 -1.90 6.85 12.77
CA ARG A 22 -2.51 8.18 12.63
C ARG A 22 -2.64 8.89 13.96
N HIS A 23 -3.01 8.18 15.02
CA HIS A 23 -3.14 8.77 16.37
C HIS A 23 -1.83 9.35 16.90
N LEU A 24 -0.69 8.77 16.52
CA LEU A 24 0.64 9.22 16.98
C LEU A 24 1.37 10.10 15.96
N GLY A 25 0.71 10.53 14.88
CA GLY A 25 1.31 11.43 13.88
C GLY A 25 2.51 10.84 13.14
N VAL A 26 2.54 9.51 12.92
CA VAL A 26 3.64 8.84 12.23
C VAL A 26 3.54 9.11 10.72
N PRO A 27 4.55 9.74 10.07
CA PRO A 27 4.54 9.97 8.63
C PRO A 27 4.77 8.66 7.86
N THR A 28 4.10 8.53 6.71
CA THR A 28 4.14 7.32 5.88
C THR A 28 4.07 7.63 4.39
N VAL A 29 4.78 6.87 3.56
CA VAL A 29 4.66 6.89 2.09
C VAL A 29 4.37 5.47 1.59
N THR A 30 3.36 5.30 0.74
CA THR A 30 2.96 3.99 0.19
C THR A 30 3.19 3.94 -1.31
N VAL A 31 3.82 2.87 -1.79
CA VAL A 31 4.15 2.62 -3.21
C VAL A 31 3.69 1.23 -3.66
N PRO A 32 3.54 0.95 -4.97
CA PRO A 32 3.13 -0.37 -5.46
C PRO A 32 4.18 -1.44 -5.15
N MET A 33 3.79 -2.50 -4.42
CA MET A 33 4.64 -3.67 -4.17
C MET A 33 4.48 -4.74 -5.25
N GLY A 34 3.32 -4.77 -5.90
CA GLY A 34 3.01 -5.67 -7.00
C GLY A 34 1.54 -6.08 -7.02
N VAL A 35 1.26 -7.13 -7.79
CA VAL A 35 -0.07 -7.72 -7.95
C VAL A 35 0.00 -9.16 -7.44
N MET A 36 -0.95 -9.56 -6.60
CA MET A 36 -1.04 -10.95 -6.12
C MET A 36 -1.37 -11.87 -7.30
N ALA A 37 -0.54 -12.88 -7.51
CA ALA A 37 -0.59 -13.72 -8.71
C ALA A 37 -1.84 -14.61 -8.78
N ASP A 38 -2.45 -14.92 -7.64
CA ASP A 38 -3.62 -15.78 -7.49
C ASP A 38 -4.95 -15.05 -7.78
N ILE A 39 -5.11 -13.81 -7.30
CA ILE A 39 -6.37 -13.06 -7.39
C ILE A 39 -6.30 -11.75 -8.16
N GLY A 40 -5.13 -11.36 -8.66
CA GLY A 40 -4.96 -10.18 -9.51
C GLY A 40 -5.15 -8.84 -8.79
N MET A 41 -5.20 -8.83 -7.46
CA MET A 41 -5.36 -7.60 -6.67
C MET A 41 -4.01 -6.96 -6.35
N PRO A 42 -3.85 -5.63 -6.53
CA PRO A 42 -2.61 -4.93 -6.19
C PRO A 42 -2.45 -4.80 -4.67
N VAL A 43 -1.19 -4.79 -4.21
CA VAL A 43 -0.82 -4.55 -2.80
C VAL A 43 0.27 -3.48 -2.74
N GLY A 44 0.20 -2.62 -1.73
CA GLY A 44 1.19 -1.56 -1.49
C GLY A 44 2.25 -1.93 -0.44
N LEU A 45 3.43 -1.30 -0.54
CA LEU A 45 4.48 -1.27 0.47
C LEU A 45 4.46 0.12 1.13
N THR A 46 4.38 0.16 2.46
CA THR A 46 4.36 1.43 3.23
C THR A 46 5.67 1.62 3.98
N PHE A 47 6.38 2.70 3.67
CA PHE A 47 7.48 3.23 4.48
C PHE A 47 6.91 4.08 5.61
N ALA A 48 7.46 3.95 6.82
CA ALA A 48 7.11 4.75 7.99
C ALA A 48 8.39 5.28 8.65
N GLY A 49 8.34 6.47 9.22
CA GLY A 49 9.54 7.16 9.75
C GLY A 49 9.28 7.99 10.99
N ARG A 50 10.30 8.75 11.40
CA ARG A 50 10.19 9.72 12.50
C ARG A 50 9.32 10.89 12.06
N ALA A 51 8.67 11.55 13.02
CA ALA A 51 7.94 12.79 12.76
C ALA A 51 8.86 13.80 12.04
N TYR A 52 8.32 14.45 11.00
CA TYR A 52 9.00 15.44 10.16
C TYR A 52 10.13 14.91 9.25
N ASP A 53 10.29 13.59 9.13
CA ASP A 53 11.27 12.95 8.23
C ASP A 53 10.69 12.67 6.82
N ASP A 54 9.63 13.40 6.45
CA ASP A 54 8.82 13.17 5.26
C ASP A 54 9.64 13.20 3.95
N SER A 55 10.61 14.12 3.84
CA SER A 55 11.47 14.19 2.66
C SER A 55 12.34 12.95 2.48
N ALA A 56 12.85 12.35 3.57
CA ALA A 56 13.61 11.11 3.48
C ALA A 56 12.71 9.93 3.09
N LEU A 57 11.48 9.87 3.62
CA LEU A 57 10.50 8.85 3.24
C LEU A 57 10.11 8.94 1.76
N LEU A 58 9.93 10.14 1.23
CA LEU A 58 9.66 10.35 -0.19
C LEU A 58 10.85 9.91 -1.06
N GLN A 59 12.08 10.19 -0.64
CA GLN A 59 13.28 9.73 -1.34
C GLN A 59 13.40 8.21 -1.34
N LEU A 60 13.17 7.55 -0.21
CA LEU A 60 13.19 6.09 -0.11
C LEU A 60 12.12 5.43 -0.97
N ALA A 61 10.90 5.98 -0.96
CA ALA A 61 9.81 5.50 -1.79
C ALA A 61 10.12 5.64 -3.29
N ALA A 62 10.66 6.79 -3.72
CA ALA A 62 11.08 7.01 -5.09
C ALA A 62 12.24 6.08 -5.51
N ALA A 63 13.22 5.88 -4.61
CA ALA A 63 14.32 4.95 -4.84
C ALA A 63 13.83 3.50 -4.95
N TYR A 64 12.82 3.10 -4.17
CA TYR A 64 12.20 1.79 -4.31
C TYR A 64 11.46 1.64 -5.64
N GLU A 65 10.69 2.65 -6.04
CA GLU A 65 9.92 2.61 -7.30
C GLU A 65 10.85 2.56 -8.52
N SER A 66 12.01 3.23 -8.49
CA SER A 66 12.98 3.21 -9.58
C SER A 66 13.62 1.84 -9.83
N THR A 67 13.53 0.90 -8.88
CA THR A 67 14.00 -0.49 -9.06
C THR A 67 13.18 -1.28 -10.08
N GLY A 68 11.98 -0.81 -10.45
CA GLY A 68 11.19 -1.42 -11.51
C GLY A 68 9.70 -1.07 -11.45
N SER A 69 9.03 -1.21 -12.59
CA SER A 69 7.60 -0.91 -12.74
C SER A 69 6.70 -2.01 -12.19
N LYS A 70 6.16 -1.82 -10.98
CA LYS A 70 5.28 -2.79 -10.29
C LYS A 70 3.78 -2.50 -10.46
N ARG A 71 3.43 -1.35 -11.07
CA ARG A 71 2.05 -0.95 -11.35
C ARG A 71 1.55 -1.57 -12.66
N LEU A 72 0.28 -1.99 -12.67
CA LEU A 72 -0.44 -2.44 -13.87
C LEU A 72 -1.62 -1.49 -14.16
N VAL A 73 -1.93 -1.26 -15.43
CA VAL A 73 -3.21 -0.65 -15.84
C VAL A 73 -4.35 -1.60 -15.47
N PRO A 74 -5.41 -1.14 -14.77
CA PRO A 74 -6.52 -2.02 -14.41
C PRO A 74 -7.19 -2.64 -15.63
N PRO A 75 -7.37 -3.97 -15.70
CA PRO A 75 -7.86 -4.66 -16.90
C PRO A 75 -9.34 -4.35 -17.22
N ARG A 76 -10.10 -3.84 -16.25
CA ARG A 76 -11.53 -3.52 -16.43
C ARG A 76 -11.77 -2.15 -17.08
N THR A 77 -10.72 -1.35 -17.27
CA THR A 77 -10.80 0.02 -17.80
C THR A 77 -9.63 0.31 -18.75
N PRO A 78 -9.58 -0.34 -19.93
CA PRO A 78 -8.55 -0.06 -20.93
C PRO A 78 -8.76 1.33 -21.57
N ALA A 79 -7.75 1.80 -22.32
CA ALA A 79 -7.88 3.02 -23.12
C ALA A 79 -9.01 2.86 -24.16
N LEU A 80 -9.77 3.94 -24.38
CA LEU A 80 -10.73 4.01 -25.47
C LEU A 80 -9.96 4.24 -26.78
N GLY A 81 -10.24 3.40 -27.80
CA GLY A 81 -9.66 3.53 -29.14
C GLY A 81 -10.32 4.61 -29.98
#